data_AF-A0A8T4FP47-F1
#
_entry.id   AF-A0A8T4FP47-F1
#
_cell.length_a   1.000
_cell.length_b   1.000
_cell.length_c   1.000
_cell.angle_alpha   90.00
_cell.angle_beta   90.00
_cell.angle_gamma   90.00
#
_symmetry.space_group_name_H-M   'P 1'
#
loop_
_entity.id
_entity.type
_entity.pdbx_description
1 polymer ?
#
loop_
_entity_poly.entity_id
_entity_poly.type
_entity_poly.pdbx_seq_one_letter_code
_entity_poly.pdbx_strand_id
1 'polypeptide(L)' 'MKVLMINGSPRINGNTTIALNEMLKVFEKEGVDAEVVQIGNKDIRGCIACGSC' A
#
# COMPACT_ATOMS: atom_id res chain seq x y z
N MET A 1 1.88 3.84 17.07
CA MET A 1 1.08 4.11 15.85
C MET A 1 1.41 3.03 14.83
N LYS A 2 0.44 2.61 14.01
CA LYS A 2 0.67 1.63 12.94
C LYS A 2 0.26 2.23 11.60
N VAL A 3 1.10 2.07 10.57
CA VAL A 3 0.87 2.63 9.23
C VAL A 3 0.65 1.49 8.23
N LEU A 4 -0.47 1.56 7.50
CA LEU A 4 -0.74 0.68 6.36
C LEU A 4 -0.49 1.46 5.08
N MET A 5 0.42 0.96 4.25
CA MET A 5 0.78 1.56 2.97
C MET A 5 0.22 0.70 1.83
N ILE A 6 -0.62 1.29 0.99
CA ILE A 6 -1.26 0.57 -0.11
C ILE A 6 -0.51 0.87 -1.42
N ASN A 7 0.07 -0.15 -2.04
CA ASN A 7 0.65 -0.04 -3.37
C ASN A 7 -0.39 -0.32 -4.46
N GLY A 8 -0.92 0.75 -5.04
CA GLY A 8 -1.88 0.72 -6.14
C GLY A 8 -1.28 0.48 -7.52
N SER A 9 0.05 0.40 -7.66
CA SER A 9 0.66 0.14 -8.98
C SER A 9 0.51 -1.32 -9.38
N PRO A 10 0.12 -1.64 -10.62
CA PRO A 10 0.10 -3.03 -11.11
C PRO A 10 1.50 -3.63 -11.26
N ARG A 11 2.54 -2.79 -11.29
CA ARG A 11 3.92 -3.23 -11.51
C ARG A 11 4.59 -3.57 -10.19
N ILE A 12 4.81 -4.86 -9.95
CA ILE A 12 5.63 -5.36 -8.84
C ILE A 12 7.08 -4.89 -9.05
N ASN A 13 7.74 -4.44 -7.97
CA ASN A 13 9.11 -3.93 -7.99
C ASN A 13 9.33 -2.72 -8.91
N GLY A 14 8.27 -1.98 -9.25
CA GLY A 14 8.35 -0.74 -10.01
C GLY A 14 8.68 0.48 -9.14
N ASN A 15 8.60 1.66 -9.76
CA ASN A 15 8.91 2.93 -9.08
C ASN A 15 8.11 3.15 -7.79
N THR A 16 6.83 2.75 -7.75
CA THR A 16 6.01 2.87 -6.54
C THR A 16 6.53 1.98 -5.40
N THR A 17 7.00 0.76 -5.70
CA THR A 17 7.62 -0.10 -4.69
C THR A 17 8.88 0.55 -4.12
N ILE A 18 9.72 1.15 -4.98
CA ILE A 18 10.93 1.87 -4.56
C ILE A 18 10.56 3.04 -3.63
N ALA A 19 9.58 3.86 -4.02
CA ALA A 19 9.13 4.99 -3.20
C ALA A 19 8.58 4.56 -1.83
N LEU A 20 7.76 3.51 -1.78
CA LEU A 20 7.23 2.98 -0.53
C LEU A 20 8.33 2.39 0.36
N ASN A 21 9.35 1.75 -0.23
CA ASN A 21 10.50 1.25 0.52
C ASN A 21 11.33 2.38 1.15
N GLU A 22 11.49 3.53 0.49
CA GLU A 22 12.14 4.69 1.13
C GLU A 22 11.33 5.21 2.32
N MET A 23 10.00 5.21 2.23
CA MET A 23 9.14 5.60 3.34
C MET A 23 9.17 4.60 4.51
N LEU A 24 9.28 3.31 4.25
CA LEU A 24 9.48 2.29 5.30
C LEU A 24 10.74 2.58 6.13
N LYS A 25 11.85 2.97 5.49
CA LYS A 25 13.09 3.35 6.20
C LYS A 25 12.90 4.56 7.11
N VAL A 26 12.04 5.51 6.72
CA VAL A 26 11.71 6.67 7.56
C VAL A 26 10.90 6.23 8.77
N PHE A 27 9.86 5.41 8.56
CA PHE A 27 9.03 4.91 9.65
C PHE A 27 9.81 4.04 10.64
N GLU A 28 10.71 3.17 10.16
CA GLU A 28 11.58 2.36 11.02
C GLU A 28 12.46 3.24 11.93
N LYS A 29 13.06 4.30 11.39
CA LYS A 29 13.88 5.25 12.16
C LYS A 29 13.10 5.99 13.24
N GLU A 30 11.83 6.28 12.99
CA GLU A 30 10.93 6.94 13.95
C GLU A 30 10.25 5.94 14.92
N GLY A 31 10.59 4.64 14.83
CA GLY A 31 9.98 3.60 15.67
C GLY A 31 8.49 3.36 15.37
N VAL A 32 8.05 3.67 14.15
CA VAL A 32 6.68 3.48 13.69
C VAL A 32 6.57 2.15 12.94
N ASP A 33 5.69 1.28 13.42
CA ASP A 33 5.38 0.01 12.76
C ASP A 33 4.61 0.27 11.46
N ALA A 34 5.08 -0.31 10.36
CA ALA A 34 4.53 -0.06 9.03
C ALA A 34 4.56 -1.33 8.17
N GLU A 35 3.49 -1.55 7.40
CA GLU A 35 3.39 -2.64 6.44
C GLU A 35 2.92 -2.15 5.07
N VAL A 36 3.35 -2.84 4.01
CA VAL A 36 2.95 -2.54 2.63
C VAL A 36 2.08 -3.65 2.07
N VAL A 37 0.92 -3.30 1.53
CA VAL A 37 0.02 -4.23 0.82
C VAL A 37 -0.04 -3.89 -0.66
N GLN A 38 0.34 -4.86 -1.50
CA GLN A 38 0.24 -4.78 -2.95
C GLN A 38 -1.18 -5.07 -3.42
N ILE A 39 -1.85 -4.06 -4.00
CA ILE A 39 -3.22 -4.22 -4.53
C ILE A 39 -3.32 -3.96 -6.03
N GLY A 40 -2.37 -3.24 -6.63
CA GLY A 40 -2.52 -2.77 -8.01
C GLY A 40 -2.61 -3.86 -9.07
N ASN A 41 -2.22 -5.10 -8.74
CA ASN A 41 -2.31 -6.28 -9.61
C ASN A 41 -3.41 -7.26 -9.18
N LYS A 42 -4.28 -6.87 -8.24
CA LYS A 42 -5.40 -7.70 -7.76
C LYS A 42 -6.70 -7.26 -8.44
N ASP A 43 -7.64 -8.20 -8.56
CA ASP A 43 -8.99 -7.94 -9.07
C ASP A 43 -9.88 -7.25 -8.02
N ILE A 44 -9.48 -6.04 -7.60
CA ILE A 44 -10.25 -5.22 -6.67
C ILE A 44 -11.12 -4.27 -7.48
N ARG A 45 -12.44 -4.44 -7.37
CA ARG A 45 -13.42 -3.60 -8.03
C ARG A 45 -13.89 -2.49 -7.08
N GLY A 46 -14.14 -1.31 -7.63
CA GLY A 46 -14.78 -0.23 -6.89
C GLY A 46 -16.19 -0.61 -6.45
N CYS A 47 -16.67 0.02 -5.37
CA CYS A 47 -18.05 -0.12 -4.93
C CYS A 47 -19.02 0.28 -6.07
N ILE A 48 -20.09 -0.50 -6.23
CA ILE A 48 -21.17 -0.22 -7.21
C ILE A 48 -22.38 0.49 -6.58
N ALA A 49 -22.26 0.95 -5.33
CA ALA A 49 -23.29 1.64 -4.57
C ALA A 49 -24.61 0.84 -4.42
N CYS A 50 -24.55 -0.48 -4.26
CA CYS A 50 -25.72 -1.34 -4.07
C CYS A 50 -26.33 -1.26 -2.66
N GLY A 51 -25.60 -0.71 -1.68
CA GLY A 51 -26.07 -0.55 -0.30
C GLY A 51 -26.14 -1.84 0.52
N SER A 52 -25.42 -2.89 0.12
CA SER A 52 -25.53 -4.24 0.72
C SER A 52 -24.20 -4.86 1.14
N CYS A 53 -23.08 -4.13 1.08
CA CYS A 53 -21.73 -4.62 1.32
C CYS A 53 -21.00 -3.85 2.41
#